data_AF-A0A1N6XZM5-F1
#
_entry.id   AF-A0A1N6XZM5-F1
#
_cell.length_a   1.000
_cell.length_b   1.000
_cell.length_c   1.000
_cell.angle_alpha   90.00
_cell.angle_beta   90.00
_cell.angle_gamma   90.00
#
_symmetry.space_group_name_H-M   'P 1'
#
loop_
_entity.id
_entity.type
_entity.pdbx_description
1 polymer ?
#
loop_
_entity_poly.entity_id
_entity_poly.type
_entity_poly.pdbx_seq_one_letter_code
_entity_poly.pdbx_strand_id
1 'polypeptide(L)'
;QHIWHESFGFNHFRGDDWMQEPCRSCDEKENDLGGCRCQAYMLAGDMNAADPVCSKSPHHQKILDARAAAEQTSADAPITFRNDRNSRVFARG
;
A
#
# COMPACT_ATOMS: atom_id res chain seq x y z
N GLN A 1 5.65 -25.58 11.13
CA GLN A 1 5.68 -25.90 9.68
C GLN A 1 4.32 -25.64 9.03
N HIS A 2 3.21 -26.17 9.57
CA HIS A 2 1.86 -26.00 9.00
C HIS A 2 1.41 -24.55 8.71
N ILE A 3 1.57 -23.61 9.65
CA ILE A 3 1.09 -22.22 9.44
C ILE A 3 1.78 -21.57 8.22
N TRP A 4 3.10 -21.67 8.13
CA TRP A 4 3.87 -21.00 7.08
C TRP A 4 3.74 -21.68 5.70
N HIS A 5 3.67 -23.02 5.67
CA HIS A 5 3.70 -23.78 4.42
C HIS A 5 2.32 -24.15 3.89
N GLU A 6 1.34 -24.40 4.76
CA GLU A 6 0.06 -25.02 4.35
C GLU A 6 -1.13 -24.08 4.51
N SER A 7 -1.03 -23.04 5.35
CA SER A 7 -2.19 -22.18 5.58
C SER A 7 -2.58 -21.39 4.32
N PHE A 8 -3.88 -21.19 4.16
CA PHE A 8 -4.43 -20.42 3.06
C PHE A 8 -3.89 -18.99 3.04
N GLY A 9 -3.87 -18.30 4.19
CA GLY A 9 -3.47 -16.90 4.26
C GLY A 9 -2.04 -16.64 3.80
N PHE A 10 -1.10 -17.54 4.10
CA PHE A 10 0.30 -17.41 3.65
C PHE A 10 0.49 -17.78 2.18
N ASN A 11 -0.34 -18.66 1.63
CA ASN A 11 -0.19 -19.14 0.25
C ASN A 11 -0.99 -18.33 -0.77
N HIS A 12 -2.02 -17.59 -0.36
CA HIS A 12 -2.91 -16.88 -1.28
C HIS A 12 -2.19 -15.90 -2.22
N PHE A 13 -1.18 -15.18 -1.72
CA PHE A 13 -0.37 -14.23 -2.48
C PHE A 13 1.07 -14.71 -2.73
N ARG A 14 1.33 -16.02 -2.58
CA ARG A 14 2.66 -16.59 -2.86
C ARG A 14 2.76 -16.97 -4.33
N GLY A 15 3.91 -16.70 -4.95
CA GLY A 15 4.09 -16.88 -6.39
C GLY A 15 3.35 -15.80 -7.19
N ASP A 16 3.05 -16.08 -8.46
CA ASP A 16 2.46 -15.12 -9.40
C ASP A 16 1.13 -15.58 -10.04
N ASP A 17 0.68 -16.81 -9.79
CA ASP A 17 -0.58 -17.37 -10.34
C ASP A 17 -1.83 -16.51 -10.04
N TRP A 18 -1.83 -15.83 -8.88
CA TRP A 18 -2.93 -14.98 -8.42
C TRP A 18 -2.97 -13.61 -9.11
N MET A 19 -1.90 -13.19 -9.76
CA MET A 19 -1.75 -11.81 -10.25
C MET A 19 -2.76 -11.50 -11.35
N GLN A 20 -3.33 -10.30 -11.33
CA GLN A 20 -4.12 -9.74 -12.42
C GLN A 20 -3.24 -8.86 -13.34
N GLU A 21 -3.78 -8.45 -14.49
CA GLU A 21 -3.11 -7.43 -15.30
C GLU A 21 -3.06 -6.07 -14.57
N PRO A 22 -1.97 -5.30 -14.72
CA PRO A 22 -0.82 -5.53 -15.60
C PRO A 22 0.27 -6.47 -15.04
N CYS A 23 0.18 -6.88 -13.77
CA CYS A 23 1.25 -7.62 -13.09
C CYS A 23 1.47 -9.02 -13.68
N ARG A 24 0.40 -9.69 -14.13
CA ARG A 24 0.45 -11.04 -14.71
C ARG A 24 1.42 -11.14 -15.89
N SER A 25 1.43 -10.14 -16.79
CA SER A 25 2.36 -10.07 -17.92
C SER A 25 3.55 -9.14 -17.71
N CYS A 26 3.77 -8.64 -16.49
CA CYS A 26 4.85 -7.71 -16.20
C CYS A 26 6.20 -8.43 -16.12
N ASP A 27 7.24 -7.80 -16.66
CA ASP A 27 8.63 -8.26 -16.57
C ASP A 27 9.23 -8.15 -15.16
N GLU A 28 8.67 -7.28 -14.31
CA GLU A 28 9.15 -7.03 -12.96
C GLU A 28 8.47 -7.90 -11.88
N LYS A 29 7.48 -8.72 -12.24
CA LYS A 29 6.60 -9.42 -11.27
C LYS A 29 7.33 -10.32 -10.28
N GLU A 30 8.46 -10.92 -10.67
CA GLU A 30 9.26 -11.78 -9.78
C GLU A 30 10.14 -10.97 -8.81
N ASN A 31 10.36 -9.67 -9.09
CA ASN A 31 11.17 -8.79 -8.26
C ASN A 31 10.33 -8.15 -7.15
N ASP A 32 9.12 -7.70 -7.47
CA ASP A 32 8.26 -6.93 -6.55
C ASP A 32 7.01 -7.68 -6.06
N LEU A 33 6.70 -8.83 -6.66
CA LEU A 33 5.52 -9.66 -6.38
C LEU A 33 4.22 -8.85 -6.42
N GLY A 34 4.14 -7.88 -7.35
CA GLY A 34 2.98 -7.01 -7.58
C GLY A 34 2.85 -5.85 -6.60
N GLY A 35 3.75 -5.72 -5.61
CA GLY A 35 3.72 -4.69 -4.56
C GLY A 35 2.85 -5.04 -3.34
N CYS A 36 2.40 -4.05 -2.57
CA CYS A 36 1.67 -4.27 -1.31
C CYS A 36 0.18 -4.59 -1.50
N ARG A 37 -0.25 -5.75 -0.99
CA ARG A 37 -1.66 -6.21 -1.04
C ARG A 37 -2.59 -5.38 -0.15
N CYS A 38 -2.08 -4.92 0.99
CA CYS A 38 -2.84 -4.07 1.91
C CYS A 38 -3.15 -2.71 1.28
N GLN A 39 -2.19 -2.12 0.54
CA GLN A 39 -2.41 -0.86 -0.18
C GLN A 39 -3.36 -1.04 -1.35
N ALA A 40 -3.22 -2.12 -2.12
CA ALA A 40 -4.17 -2.47 -3.18
C ALA A 40 -5.61 -2.53 -2.65
N TYR A 41 -5.83 -3.26 -1.55
CA TYR A 41 -7.16 -3.32 -0.95
C TYR A 41 -7.65 -1.96 -0.43
N MET A 42 -6.81 -1.23 0.33
CA MET A 42 -7.22 0.03 0.96
C MET A 42 -7.52 1.14 -0.06
N LEU A 43 -6.76 1.20 -1.15
CA LEU A 43 -6.81 2.32 -2.10
C LEU A 43 -7.54 1.97 -3.40
N ALA A 44 -7.52 0.72 -3.85
CA ALA A 44 -8.23 0.26 -5.04
C ALA A 44 -9.51 -0.55 -4.72
N GLY A 45 -9.69 -1.03 -3.48
CA GLY A 45 -10.84 -1.84 -3.09
C GLY A 45 -10.73 -3.32 -3.46
N ASP A 46 -9.63 -3.73 -4.10
CA ASP A 46 -9.33 -5.11 -4.48
C ASP A 46 -7.89 -5.45 -4.10
N MET A 47 -7.72 -6.51 -3.33
CA MET A 47 -6.41 -7.00 -2.88
C MET A 47 -5.59 -7.65 -4.02
N ASN A 48 -6.25 -8.08 -5.10
CA ASN A 48 -5.63 -8.68 -6.27
C ASN A 48 -5.17 -7.64 -7.31
N ALA A 49 -5.61 -6.39 -7.18
CA ALA A 49 -5.18 -5.32 -8.07
C ALA A 49 -3.68 -5.02 -7.92
N ALA A 50 -3.07 -4.51 -8.98
CA ALA A 50 -1.71 -3.96 -8.92
C ALA A 50 -1.64 -2.85 -7.86
N ASP A 51 -0.57 -2.83 -7.05
CA ASP A 51 -0.39 -1.79 -6.04
C ASP A 51 -0.48 -0.40 -6.70
N PRO A 52 -1.38 0.50 -6.25
CA PRO A 52 -1.52 1.85 -6.80
C PRO A 52 -0.23 2.68 -6.79
N VAL A 53 0.78 2.33 -5.97
CA VAL A 53 2.10 2.97 -6.02
C VAL A 53 2.82 2.72 -7.35
N CYS A 54 2.62 1.55 -7.97
CA CYS A 54 3.21 1.23 -9.26
C CYS A 54 2.64 2.16 -10.36
N SER A 55 3.53 2.73 -11.18
CA SER A 55 3.13 3.61 -12.29
C SER A 55 2.32 2.89 -13.38
N LYS A 56 2.45 1.55 -13.47
CA LYS A 56 1.67 0.71 -14.40
C LYS A 56 0.23 0.46 -13.89
N SER A 57 -0.09 0.73 -12.62
CA SER A 57 -1.41 0.46 -12.05
C SER A 57 -2.49 1.41 -12.63
N PRO A 58 -3.69 0.91 -12.98
CA PRO A 58 -4.82 1.76 -13.38
C PRO A 58 -5.25 2.76 -12.31
N HIS A 59 -4.88 2.51 -11.04
CA HIS A 59 -5.23 3.35 -9.91
C HIS A 59 -4.10 4.30 -9.50
N HIS A 60 -3.01 4.39 -10.27
CA HIS A 60 -1.84 5.18 -9.92
C HIS A 60 -2.14 6.66 -9.68
N GLN A 61 -3.12 7.21 -10.40
CA GLN A 61 -3.52 8.61 -10.22
C GLN A 61 -3.92 8.94 -8.79
N LYS A 62 -4.51 8.00 -8.02
CA LYS A 62 -4.86 8.22 -6.61
C LYS A 62 -3.63 8.56 -5.75
N ILE A 63 -2.48 7.95 -6.05
CA ILE A 63 -1.22 8.22 -5.35
C ILE A 63 -0.67 9.59 -5.75
N LEU A 64 -0.74 9.94 -7.03
CA LEU A 64 -0.31 11.25 -7.52
C LEU A 64 -1.16 12.38 -6.90
N ASP A 65 -2.47 12.20 -6.85
CA ASP A 65 -3.39 13.16 -6.23
C ASP A 65 -3.11 13.32 -4.73
N ALA A 66 -2.91 12.21 -4.01
CA ALA A 66 -2.56 12.25 -2.59
C ALA A 66 -1.22 12.96 -2.33
N ARG A 67 -0.22 12.75 -3.18
CA ARG A 67 1.08 13.44 -3.10
C ARG A 67 0.93 14.94 -3.36
N ALA A 68 0.22 15.32 -4.41
CA ALA A 68 -0.03 16.72 -4.74
C ALA A 68 -0.79 17.44 -3.62
N ALA A 69 -1.77 16.78 -3.01
CA ALA A 69 -2.49 17.31 -1.85
C ALA A 69 -1.58 17.47 -0.62
N ALA A 70 -0.66 16.53 -0.38
CA ALA A 70 0.30 16.61 0.72
C ALA A 70 1.36 17.72 0.53
N GLU A 71 1.70 18.04 -0.72
CA GLU A 71 2.62 19.14 -1.06
C GLU A 71 1.95 20.52 -0.90
N GLN A 72 0.62 20.58 -0.92
CA GLN A 72 -0.16 21.80 -0.67
C GLN A 72 -0.31 22.05 0.84
N THR A 73 0.80 22.22 1.55
CA THR A 73 0.75 22.55 2.98
C THR A 73 0.42 24.02 3.20
N SER A 74 -0.65 24.27 3.95
CA SER A 74 -1.00 25.58 4.50
C SER A 74 -0.36 25.79 5.88
N ALA A 75 0.45 26.86 5.97
CA ALA A 75 1.04 27.47 7.17
C ALA A 75 2.20 26.73 7.88
N ASP A 76 3.21 27.53 8.23
CA ASP A 76 4.49 27.24 8.89
C ASP A 76 4.31 26.81 10.37
N ALA A 77 3.49 25.77 10.60
CA ALA A 77 3.25 25.29 11.95
C ALA A 77 4.53 24.67 12.53
N PRO A 78 4.94 25.02 13.76
CA PRO A 78 6.14 24.48 14.35
C PRO A 78 6.05 22.95 14.50
N ILE A 79 7.07 22.24 14.00
CA ILE A 79 7.19 20.79 14.12
C ILE A 79 7.16 20.43 15.61
N THR A 80 6.12 19.70 16.01
CA THR A 80 5.98 19.22 17.38
C THR A 80 6.51 17.80 17.47
N PHE A 81 7.63 17.60 18.17
CA PHE A 81 8.20 16.28 18.37
C PHE A 81 7.26 15.37 19.18
N ARG A 82 7.19 14.10 18.79
CA ARG A 82 6.40 13.09 19.50
C ARG A 82 7.04 12.81 20.87
N ASN A 83 6.27 13.03 21.95
CA ASN A 83 6.58 12.60 23.32
C ASN A 83 5.26 12.23 24.03
N ASP A 84 5.32 11.67 25.24
CA ASP A 84 4.12 11.22 25.97
C ASP A 84 3.08 12.34 26.18
N ARG A 85 3.53 13.56 26.50
CA ARG A 85 2.65 14.73 26.63
C ARG A 85 1.97 15.05 25.29
N ASN A 86 2.74 15.14 24.22
CA ASN A 86 2.29 15.56 22.90
C ASN A 86 1.42 14.48 22.21
N SER A 87 1.64 13.19 22.50
CA SER A 87 0.82 12.09 21.94
C SER A 87 -0.58 12.04 22.53
N ARG A 88 -0.77 12.51 23.77
CA ARG A 88 -2.08 12.58 24.44
C ARG A 88 -2.96 13.74 23.96
N VAL A 89 -2.40 14.72 23.25
CA VAL A 89 -3.15 15.88 22.75
C VAL A 89 -4.10 15.48 21.61
N PHE A 90 -3.70 14.50 20.79
CA PHE A 90 -4.45 14.07 19.60
C PHE A 90 -5.20 12.75 19.80
N ALA A 91 -4.79 11.92 20.77
CA ALA A 91 -5.52 10.72 21.15
C ALA A 91 -6.75 11.11 22.00
N ARG A 92 -7.89 11.38 21.35
CA ARG A 92 -9.19 11.42 22.03
C ARG A 92 -9.71 9.98 22.15
N GLY A 93 -9.53 9.41 23.33
CA GLY A 93 -10.06 8.13 23.78
C GLY A 93 -9.99 8.07 25.29
#